data_AF-A0A7V3SMR5-F1
#
_entry.id   AF-A0A7V3SMR5-F1
#
_cell.length_a   1.000
_cell.length_b   1.000
_cell.length_c   1.000
_cell.angle_alpha   90.00
_cell.angle_beta   90.00
_cell.angle_gamma   90.00
#
_symmetry.space_group_name_H-M   'P 1'
#
loop_
_entity.id
_entity.type
_entity.pdbx_description
1 polymer ?
#
loop_
_entity_poly.entity_id
_entity_poly.type
_entity_poly.pdbx_seq_one_letter_code
_entity_poly.pdbx_strand_id
1 'polypeptide(L)'
;MHHLFIYHAMPLTTSPVENAVWGAFEEGAGTLVNCYKRYENAKLYCTKPFEKFKSSDGQVVTVMSQGESIHAQFVSSYQQLLQTKRGALLFCQDSSHLPEIPDSSVDFVITDPPYYDNVHYSELSNFFYVWLSQLVDNAHFRYELVPSEQEAIANKGMGKGHADYRRLLTQVFRECHRVLKDSGRLIFTFHHSKRQAWWTVFEALTSAGFRIVDYFPVQSEYRVNPHIRNKQAIDMDLVLVSQKRSLPYSVLSPSPSDALERAVQTADSYRSGSKTLLFLHFVGELLRSASCTPEDMQLSYEWFETALNLFETLANNMPAESHISDTTSVQLALFDDKVSYGEP
;
A
#
# COMPACT_ATOMS: atom_id res chain seq x y z
N MET A 1 24.85 3.00 3.48
CA MET A 1 23.46 3.14 3.96
C MET A 1 22.43 2.30 3.18
N HIS A 2 22.67 1.94 1.91
CA HIS A 2 21.76 1.07 1.13
C HIS A 2 21.32 -0.19 1.89
N HIS A 3 22.21 -0.83 2.65
CA HIS A 3 21.93 -2.09 3.35
C HIS A 3 21.05 -2.00 4.60
N LEU A 4 20.83 -0.81 5.18
CA LEU A 4 20.12 -0.68 6.47
C LEU A 4 18.59 -0.73 6.35
N PHE A 5 18.03 -0.49 5.16
CA PHE A 5 16.59 -0.40 4.94
C PHE A 5 16.09 -1.25 3.76
N ILE A 6 16.93 -2.14 3.20
CA ILE A 6 16.48 -3.14 2.19
C ILE A 6 15.47 -4.11 2.79
N TYR A 7 15.55 -4.32 4.10
CA TYR A 7 14.68 -5.21 4.82
C TYR A 7 13.80 -4.35 5.73
N HIS A 8 12.55 -4.77 5.96
CA HIS A 8 11.68 -4.23 7.01
C HIS A 8 12.19 -4.61 8.43
N ALA A 9 13.50 -4.53 8.62
CA ALA A 9 14.25 -4.90 9.80
C ALA A 9 15.60 -4.17 9.76
N MET A 10 16.31 -4.13 10.88
CA MET A 10 17.71 -3.68 10.94
C MET A 10 18.64 -4.90 11.01
N PRO A 11 18.86 -5.64 9.91
CA PRO A 11 19.76 -6.78 9.94
C PRO A 11 21.18 -6.29 10.18
N LEU A 12 21.90 -6.96 11.08
CA LEU A 12 23.35 -6.85 11.15
C LEU A 12 23.92 -7.43 9.86
N THR A 13 24.17 -6.58 8.87
CA THR A 13 24.88 -7.01 7.66
C THR A 13 26.35 -7.24 8.01
N THR A 14 26.74 -8.50 8.11
CA THR A 14 28.11 -8.94 8.41
C THR A 14 29.04 -8.87 7.20
N SER A 15 28.52 -8.49 6.03
CA SER A 15 29.32 -8.20 4.84
C SER A 15 29.85 -6.76 4.94
N PRO A 16 31.14 -6.56 5.24
CA PRO A 16 31.70 -5.23 5.27
C PRO A 16 31.65 -4.66 3.85
N VAL A 17 31.38 -3.34 3.82
CA VAL A 17 31.65 -2.40 2.73
C VAL A 17 32.73 -2.93 1.78
N GLU A 18 32.46 -2.94 0.47
CA GLU A 18 33.50 -3.18 -0.54
C GLU A 18 34.76 -2.36 -0.18
N ASN A 19 35.93 -3.01 -0.21
CA ASN A 19 37.19 -2.45 0.31
C ASN A 19 37.71 -1.23 -0.48
N ALA A 20 36.94 -0.74 -1.46
CA ALA A 20 37.23 0.42 -2.29
C ALA A 20 36.18 1.51 -2.05
N VAL A 21 36.52 2.49 -1.21
CA VAL A 21 35.67 3.66 -0.89
C VAL A 21 35.21 4.40 -2.16
N TRP A 22 36.07 4.44 -3.19
CA TRP A 22 35.75 5.04 -4.49
C TRP A 22 35.12 4.06 -5.50
N GLY A 23 35.23 2.74 -5.27
CA GLY A 23 34.60 1.70 -6.10
C GLY A 23 35.26 1.40 -7.44
N ALA A 24 34.80 0.31 -8.07
CA ALA A 24 34.92 0.07 -9.51
C ALA A 24 33.84 0.87 -10.25
N PHE A 25 34.17 1.41 -11.44
CA PHE A 25 33.29 2.32 -12.18
C PHE A 25 32.09 1.64 -12.86
N GLU A 26 32.19 0.35 -13.16
CA GLU A 26 31.20 -0.36 -13.98
C GLU A 26 30.51 -1.53 -13.27
N GLU A 27 31.13 -2.09 -12.23
CA GLU A 27 30.66 -3.30 -11.53
C GLU A 27 30.52 -3.08 -10.02
N GLY A 28 29.74 -3.94 -9.35
CA GLY A 28 29.52 -3.92 -7.90
C GLY A 28 28.25 -3.17 -7.48
N ALA A 29 27.44 -3.75 -6.57
CA ALA A 29 26.17 -3.13 -6.16
C ALA A 29 26.29 -2.10 -5.02
N GLY A 30 27.45 -2.08 -4.32
CA GLY A 30 27.63 -1.38 -3.04
C GLY A 30 28.63 -0.22 -3.05
N THR A 31 29.30 0.06 -4.17
CA THR A 31 30.29 1.14 -4.26
C THR A 31 29.66 2.54 -4.09
N LEU A 32 30.45 3.52 -3.62
CA LEU A 32 30.02 4.92 -3.55
C LEU A 32 29.60 5.45 -4.93
N VAL A 33 30.38 5.18 -5.98
CA VAL A 33 30.09 5.60 -7.36
C VAL A 33 28.77 5.03 -7.86
N ASN A 34 28.51 3.73 -7.66
CA ASN A 34 27.27 3.11 -8.10
C ASN A 34 26.06 3.58 -7.28
N CYS A 35 26.24 3.83 -5.97
CA CYS A 35 25.21 4.47 -5.15
C CYS A 35 24.89 5.88 -5.67
N TYR A 36 25.91 6.71 -5.92
CA TYR A 36 25.73 8.07 -6.46
C TYR A 36 25.02 8.05 -7.82
N LYS A 37 25.44 7.18 -8.74
CA LYS A 37 24.84 7.02 -10.06
C LYS A 37 23.37 6.63 -10.00
N ARG A 38 22.94 5.85 -9.00
CA ARG A 38 21.51 5.57 -8.78
C ARG A 38 20.72 6.84 -8.44
N TYR A 39 21.25 7.71 -7.59
CA TYR A 39 20.61 9.00 -7.29
C TYR A 39 20.59 9.92 -8.51
N GLU A 40 21.66 9.96 -9.29
CA GLU A 40 21.70 10.70 -10.56
C GLU A 40 20.62 10.21 -11.52
N ASN A 41 20.51 8.89 -11.72
CA ASN A 41 19.45 8.28 -12.53
C ASN A 41 18.04 8.60 -12.00
N ALA A 42 17.84 8.61 -10.68
CA ALA A 42 16.57 9.00 -10.08
C ALA A 42 16.25 10.49 -10.33
N LYS A 43 17.25 11.38 -10.25
CA LYS A 43 17.08 12.79 -10.60
C LYS A 43 16.77 12.99 -12.09
N LEU A 44 17.43 12.23 -12.97
CA LEU A 44 17.11 12.22 -14.39
C LEU A 44 15.68 11.75 -14.65
N TYR A 45 15.24 10.68 -13.97
CA TYR A 45 13.86 10.21 -14.01
C TYR A 45 12.87 11.31 -13.60
N CYS A 46 13.15 12.07 -12.54
CA CYS A 46 12.32 13.21 -12.15
C CYS A 46 12.18 14.26 -13.26
N THR A 47 13.20 14.45 -14.12
CA THR A 47 13.13 15.42 -15.23
C THR A 47 12.41 14.88 -16.46
N LYS A 48 12.51 13.57 -16.72
CA LYS A 48 11.96 12.88 -17.90
C LYS A 48 11.46 11.50 -17.46
N PRO A 49 10.30 11.46 -16.78
CA PRO A 49 9.76 10.19 -16.30
C PRO A 49 9.39 9.30 -17.48
N PHE A 50 9.42 8.01 -17.22
CA PHE A 50 9.06 6.98 -18.17
C PHE A 50 8.35 5.84 -17.46
N GLU A 51 7.54 5.12 -18.21
CA GLU A 51 6.91 3.89 -17.77
C GLU A 51 7.53 2.69 -18.48
N LYS A 52 7.56 1.56 -17.80
CA LYS A 52 8.01 0.29 -18.37
C LYS A 52 6.94 -0.77 -18.15
N PHE A 53 6.58 -1.46 -19.22
CA PHE A 53 5.68 -2.61 -19.18
C PHE A 53 6.17 -3.70 -20.12
N LYS A 54 5.69 -4.92 -19.93
CA LYS A 54 5.92 -6.02 -20.86
C LYS A 54 4.79 -6.03 -21.90
N SER A 55 5.14 -6.03 -23.18
CA SER A 55 4.16 -6.25 -24.25
C SER A 55 3.67 -7.70 -24.25
N SER A 56 2.63 -7.99 -25.04
CA SER A 56 2.02 -9.32 -25.16
C SER A 56 2.99 -10.41 -25.63
N ASP A 57 4.09 -10.04 -26.29
CA ASP A 57 5.18 -10.93 -26.73
C ASP A 57 6.32 -11.03 -25.69
N GLY A 58 6.17 -10.41 -24.52
CA GLY A 58 7.11 -10.46 -23.41
C GLY A 58 8.28 -9.47 -23.48
N GLN A 59 8.34 -8.61 -24.50
CA GLN A 59 9.37 -7.58 -24.60
C GLN A 59 9.12 -6.43 -23.62
N VAL A 60 10.19 -5.85 -23.06
CA VAL A 60 10.06 -4.67 -22.20
C VAL A 60 9.97 -3.42 -23.06
N VAL A 61 8.80 -2.79 -23.07
CA VAL A 61 8.56 -1.52 -23.73
C VAL A 61 8.79 -0.39 -22.73
N THR A 62 9.52 0.64 -23.14
CA THR A 62 9.69 1.88 -22.35
C THR A 62 8.94 3.00 -23.05
N VAL A 63 8.00 3.62 -22.35
CA VAL A 63 7.22 4.76 -22.85
C VAL A 63 7.62 6.00 -22.07
N MET A 64 8.16 7.00 -22.78
CA MET A 64 8.51 8.29 -22.16
C MET A 64 7.24 9.11 -21.94
N SER A 65 7.06 9.64 -20.72
CA SER A 65 5.97 10.57 -20.45
C SER A 65 6.20 11.89 -21.20
N GLN A 66 5.16 12.43 -21.81
CA GLN A 66 5.24 13.74 -22.49
C GLN A 66 4.83 14.87 -21.56
N GLY A 67 5.69 15.89 -21.41
CA GLY A 67 5.38 17.09 -20.60
C GLY A 67 5.34 16.87 -19.08
N GLU A 68 5.55 15.65 -18.60
CA GLU A 68 5.60 15.33 -17.18
C GLU A 68 7.00 15.56 -16.60
N SER A 69 7.02 15.95 -15.32
CA SER A 69 8.25 16.03 -14.53
C SER A 69 7.87 15.99 -13.05
N ILE A 70 8.66 15.28 -12.26
CA ILE A 70 8.44 15.08 -10.82
C ILE A 70 9.23 16.17 -10.07
N HIS A 71 8.58 17.30 -9.85
CA HIS A 71 9.06 18.33 -8.94
C HIS A 71 7.89 19.05 -8.30
N ALA A 72 8.15 19.63 -7.14
CA ALA A 72 7.17 20.42 -6.40
C ALA A 72 7.79 21.72 -5.89
N GLN A 73 6.96 22.74 -5.76
CA GLN A 73 7.28 23.99 -5.07
C GLN A 73 6.73 23.88 -3.65
N PHE A 74 7.61 23.83 -2.66
CA PHE A 74 7.17 23.75 -1.27
C PHE A 74 6.47 25.04 -0.85
N VAL A 75 5.30 24.90 -0.25
CA VAL A 75 4.48 25.99 0.27
C VAL A 75 4.29 25.81 1.77
N SER A 76 3.93 26.89 2.48
CA SER A 76 3.78 26.87 3.94
C SER A 76 2.32 26.94 4.41
N SER A 77 1.35 27.01 3.49
CA SER A 77 -0.07 27.05 3.84
C SER A 77 -0.95 26.43 2.76
N TYR A 78 -2.15 26.00 3.18
CA TYR A 78 -3.15 25.47 2.26
C TYR A 78 -3.58 26.51 1.20
N GLN A 79 -3.67 27.80 1.56
CA GLN A 79 -4.01 28.84 0.59
C GLN A 79 -2.96 28.98 -0.52
N GLN A 80 -1.67 28.90 -0.17
CA GLN A 80 -0.58 28.91 -1.14
C GLN A 80 -0.56 27.63 -1.99
N LEU A 81 -0.96 26.49 -1.43
CA LEU A 81 -1.07 25.23 -2.16
C LEU A 81 -2.04 25.37 -3.34
N LEU A 82 -3.18 26.04 -3.14
CA LEU A 82 -4.19 26.26 -4.18
C LEU A 82 -3.72 27.22 -5.29
N GLN A 83 -2.79 28.13 -4.99
CA GLN A 83 -2.33 29.18 -5.92
C GLN A 83 -1.03 28.80 -6.64
N THR A 84 -0.27 27.87 -6.08
CA THR A 84 1.04 27.46 -6.60
C THR A 84 0.90 26.27 -7.52
N LYS A 85 1.21 26.44 -8.81
CA LYS A 85 1.31 25.32 -9.75
C LYS A 85 2.38 24.34 -9.26
N ARG A 86 2.00 23.07 -9.11
CA ARG A 86 2.84 22.01 -8.49
C ARG A 86 3.26 22.34 -7.06
N GLY A 87 2.39 22.98 -6.28
CA GLY A 87 2.61 23.20 -4.86
C GLY A 87 2.67 21.88 -4.08
N ALA A 88 3.54 21.79 -3.07
CA ALA A 88 3.55 20.73 -2.08
C ALA A 88 3.57 21.31 -0.67
N LEU A 89 2.61 20.92 0.15
CA LEU A 89 2.53 21.27 1.56
C LEU A 89 2.92 20.05 2.38
N LEU A 90 3.95 20.16 3.21
CA LEU A 90 4.47 19.06 4.02
C LEU A 90 4.14 19.27 5.49
N PHE A 91 3.72 18.20 6.14
CA PHE A 91 3.46 18.18 7.58
C PHE A 91 4.26 17.05 8.24
N CYS A 92 4.72 17.30 9.46
CA CYS A 92 5.26 16.29 10.36
C CYS A 92 4.39 16.28 11.61
N GLN A 93 3.25 15.58 11.53
CA GLN A 93 2.23 15.55 12.59
C GLN A 93 1.38 14.27 12.53
N ASP A 94 0.47 14.12 13.49
CA ASP A 94 -0.50 13.02 13.56
C ASP A 94 -1.52 13.11 12.41
N SER A 95 -1.61 12.06 11.58
CA SER A 95 -2.52 12.02 10.43
C SER A 95 -3.99 11.84 10.82
N SER A 96 -4.29 11.60 12.09
CA SER A 96 -5.66 11.62 12.63
C SER A 96 -6.18 13.03 12.93
N HIS A 97 -5.33 14.06 12.81
CA HIS A 97 -5.71 15.45 13.04
C HIS A 97 -4.93 16.42 12.12
N LEU A 98 -5.58 16.91 11.08
CA LEU A 98 -5.04 17.78 10.03
C LEU A 98 -5.84 19.10 9.95
N PRO A 99 -5.84 19.95 10.98
CA PRO A 99 -6.65 21.16 11.04
C PRO A 99 -6.31 22.17 9.94
N GLU A 100 -5.11 22.10 9.37
CA GLU A 100 -4.66 22.95 8.27
C GLU A 100 -5.33 22.60 6.94
N ILE A 101 -5.93 21.41 6.83
CA ILE A 101 -6.63 20.95 5.63
C ILE A 101 -8.14 21.13 5.83
N PRO A 102 -8.82 21.97 5.01
CA PRO A 102 -10.26 22.17 5.10
C PRO A 102 -11.06 20.90 4.80
N ASP A 103 -12.28 20.84 5.34
CA ASP A 103 -13.26 19.81 5.01
C ASP A 103 -13.54 19.77 3.50
N SER A 104 -13.79 18.57 2.97
CA SER A 104 -14.24 18.36 1.58
C SER A 104 -13.39 19.08 0.51
N SER A 105 -12.07 19.04 0.68
CA SER A 105 -11.12 19.83 -0.10
C SER A 105 -10.11 18.98 -0.90
N VAL A 106 -10.00 17.69 -0.56
CA VAL A 106 -9.06 16.73 -1.16
C VAL A 106 -9.79 15.81 -2.15
N ASP A 107 -9.23 15.60 -3.34
CA ASP A 107 -9.77 14.68 -4.35
C ASP A 107 -9.45 13.21 -4.05
N PHE A 108 -8.19 12.94 -3.67
CA PHE A 108 -7.69 11.60 -3.39
C PHE A 108 -6.84 11.61 -2.13
N VAL A 109 -7.05 10.61 -1.27
CA VAL A 109 -6.12 10.26 -0.21
C VAL A 109 -5.51 8.92 -0.60
N ILE A 110 -4.19 8.91 -0.80
CA ILE A 110 -3.43 7.69 -1.15
C ILE A 110 -2.47 7.45 0.02
N THR A 111 -2.59 6.31 0.69
CA THR A 111 -1.84 6.03 1.91
C THR A 111 -1.44 4.56 2.05
N ASP A 112 -0.40 4.30 2.83
CA ASP A 112 0.08 2.98 3.21
C ASP A 112 0.08 2.90 4.75
N PRO A 113 -1.05 2.52 5.38
CA PRO A 113 -1.15 2.48 6.84
C PRO A 113 -0.31 1.33 7.41
N PRO A 114 0.15 1.39 8.67
CA PRO A 114 0.94 0.31 9.26
C PRO A 114 0.22 -1.05 9.22
N TYR A 115 0.92 -2.12 8.82
CA TYR A 115 0.31 -3.45 8.68
C TYR A 115 0.20 -4.17 10.03
N TYR A 116 -0.69 -3.69 10.90
CA TYR A 116 -1.03 -4.30 12.19
C TYR A 116 0.18 -4.50 13.11
N ASP A 117 0.76 -5.71 13.17
CA ASP A 117 1.94 -6.02 14.01
C ASP A 117 3.19 -6.39 13.22
N ASN A 118 3.24 -6.05 11.92
CA ASN A 118 4.39 -6.33 11.06
C ASN A 118 5.63 -5.49 11.38
N VAL A 119 5.46 -4.17 11.59
CA VAL A 119 6.57 -3.23 11.82
C VAL A 119 6.20 -2.26 12.94
N HIS A 120 7.10 -2.08 13.90
CA HIS A 120 6.97 -1.11 15.00
C HIS A 120 7.88 0.08 14.71
N TYR A 121 7.38 1.05 13.93
CA TYR A 121 8.20 2.14 13.39
C TYR A 121 8.78 3.01 14.49
N SER A 122 8.03 3.25 15.57
CA SER A 122 8.53 4.05 16.69
C SER A 122 9.77 3.43 17.33
N GLU A 123 9.75 2.11 17.58
CA GLU A 123 10.88 1.39 18.19
C GLU A 123 12.11 1.41 17.29
N LEU A 124 11.92 1.19 15.97
CA LEU A 124 13.01 1.26 14.99
C LEU A 124 13.58 2.69 14.85
N SER A 125 12.70 3.69 14.90
CA SER A 125 13.10 5.10 14.74
C SER A 125 13.90 5.61 15.93
N ASN A 126 13.68 5.08 17.13
CA ASN A 126 14.40 5.49 18.34
C ASN A 126 15.91 5.37 18.21
N PHE A 127 16.42 4.35 17.51
CA PHE A 127 17.84 4.21 17.27
C PHE A 127 18.41 5.47 16.59
N PHE A 128 17.78 5.94 15.52
CA PHE A 128 18.24 7.12 14.78
C PHE A 128 17.91 8.43 15.51
N TYR A 129 16.72 8.49 16.12
CA TYR A 129 16.21 9.68 16.79
C TYR A 129 17.16 10.16 17.90
N VAL A 130 17.66 9.26 18.75
CA VAL A 130 18.58 9.62 19.84
C VAL A 130 19.87 10.23 19.30
N TRP A 131 20.47 9.67 18.25
CA TRP A 131 21.66 10.24 17.63
C TRP A 131 21.38 11.58 16.94
N LEU A 132 20.30 11.66 16.16
CA LEU A 132 19.96 12.88 15.41
C LEU A 132 19.61 14.04 16.34
N SER A 133 18.94 13.77 17.47
CA SER A 133 18.59 14.78 18.47
C SER A 133 19.81 15.50 19.07
N GLN A 134 20.97 14.83 19.12
CA GLN A 134 22.22 15.40 19.63
C GLN A 134 23.00 16.17 18.55
N LEU A 135 22.73 15.89 17.27
CA LEU A 135 23.46 16.45 16.13
C LEU A 135 22.72 17.62 15.46
N VAL A 136 21.40 17.70 15.63
CA VAL A 136 20.54 18.66 14.95
C VAL A 136 19.69 19.42 15.96
N ASP A 137 19.82 20.74 15.97
CA ASP A 137 18.91 21.61 16.71
C ASP A 137 17.60 21.76 15.93
N ASN A 138 16.60 20.94 16.28
CA ASN A 138 15.28 20.95 15.65
C ASN A 138 14.17 20.78 16.70
N ALA A 139 13.09 21.55 16.53
CA ALA A 139 11.91 21.53 17.39
C ALA A 139 11.18 20.18 17.48
N HIS A 140 11.45 19.22 16.58
CA HIS A 140 10.88 17.87 16.66
C HIS A 140 11.66 16.95 17.62
N PHE A 141 12.88 17.30 18.02
CA PHE A 141 13.70 16.54 18.98
C PHE A 141 13.48 17.00 20.43
N ARG A 142 12.21 17.09 20.86
CA ARG A 142 11.83 17.58 22.20
C ARG A 142 11.73 16.50 23.26
N TYR A 143 11.52 15.26 22.85
CA TYR A 143 11.32 14.12 23.73
C TYR A 143 12.58 13.27 23.78
N GLU A 144 12.71 12.45 24.82
CA GLU A 144 13.81 11.48 24.93
C GLU A 144 13.75 10.40 23.84
N LEU A 145 12.53 9.97 23.50
CA LEU A 145 12.22 8.98 22.47
C LEU A 145 11.11 9.49 21.56
N VAL A 146 10.92 8.84 20.40
CA VAL A 146 9.80 9.19 19.51
C VAL A 146 8.45 8.92 20.18
N PRO A 147 7.44 9.80 20.03
CA PRO A 147 6.08 9.52 20.47
C PRO A 147 5.53 8.26 19.81
N SER A 148 4.91 7.37 20.58
CA SER A 148 4.50 6.03 20.10
C SER A 148 3.07 5.66 20.50
N GLU A 149 2.47 6.44 21.39
CA GLU A 149 1.15 6.22 21.96
C GLU A 149 0.07 6.24 20.87
N GLN A 150 0.17 7.18 19.93
CA GLN A 150 -0.76 7.34 18.80
C GLN A 150 -0.37 6.53 17.55
N GLU A 151 0.66 5.68 17.61
CA GLU A 151 1.04 4.85 16.46
C GLU A 151 -0.03 3.78 16.20
N ALA A 152 -0.65 3.77 15.01
CA ALA A 152 -1.68 2.78 14.67
C ALA A 152 -1.07 1.40 14.40
N ILE A 153 -0.58 0.71 15.43
CA ILE A 153 -0.01 -0.66 15.39
C ILE A 153 -0.59 -1.53 16.52
N ALA A 154 -0.50 -2.85 16.34
CA ALA A 154 -0.62 -3.80 17.43
C ALA A 154 0.77 -4.18 17.96
N ASN A 155 0.98 -3.98 19.26
CA ASN A 155 2.26 -4.25 19.92
C ASN A 155 2.02 -4.75 21.35
N LYS A 156 2.32 -6.03 21.59
CA LYS A 156 2.17 -6.66 22.91
C LYS A 156 3.08 -6.02 23.96
N GLY A 157 4.28 -5.59 23.60
CA GLY A 157 5.23 -4.93 24.51
C GLY A 157 4.71 -3.59 25.02
N MET A 158 3.89 -2.90 24.22
CA MET A 158 3.22 -1.65 24.60
C MET A 158 1.81 -1.86 25.18
N GLY A 159 1.35 -3.11 25.31
CA GLY A 159 -0.03 -3.41 25.70
C GLY A 159 -1.09 -3.00 24.65
N LYS A 160 -0.69 -2.74 23.39
CA LYS A 160 -1.57 -2.30 22.30
C LYS A 160 -2.11 -3.51 21.55
N GLY A 161 -3.41 -3.72 21.63
CA GLY A 161 -4.09 -4.85 20.99
C GLY A 161 -4.80 -4.49 19.69
N HIS A 162 -5.59 -5.45 19.20
CA HIS A 162 -6.51 -5.27 18.08
C HIS A 162 -7.43 -4.04 18.26
N ALA A 163 -7.99 -3.86 19.46
CA ALA A 163 -8.91 -2.77 19.75
C ALA A 163 -8.24 -1.39 19.63
N ASP A 164 -6.98 -1.27 20.05
CA ASP A 164 -6.20 -0.03 19.93
C ASP A 164 -5.86 0.27 18.47
N TYR A 165 -5.36 -0.73 17.74
CA TYR A 165 -5.09 -0.60 16.31
C TYR A 165 -6.35 -0.16 15.55
N ARG A 166 -7.49 -0.81 15.81
CA ARG A 166 -8.78 -0.45 15.21
C ARG A 166 -9.14 1.00 15.52
N ARG A 167 -9.10 1.39 16.79
CA ARG A 167 -9.47 2.74 17.25
C ARG A 167 -8.60 3.81 16.58
N LEU A 168 -7.28 3.64 16.62
CA LEU A 168 -6.32 4.60 16.05
C LEU A 168 -6.47 4.69 14.53
N LEU A 169 -6.54 3.57 13.83
CA LEU A 169 -6.74 3.56 12.37
C LEU A 169 -8.10 4.16 11.97
N THR A 170 -9.15 3.92 12.77
CA THR A 170 -10.46 4.55 12.54
C THR A 170 -10.37 6.07 12.65
N GLN A 171 -9.58 6.61 13.59
CA GLN A 171 -9.38 8.05 13.73
C GLN A 171 -8.69 8.65 12.49
N VAL A 172 -7.63 8.00 11.99
CA VAL A 172 -6.96 8.38 10.74
C VAL A 172 -7.94 8.36 9.57
N PHE A 173 -8.69 7.28 9.39
CA PHE A 173 -9.67 7.20 8.30
C PHE A 173 -10.81 8.21 8.45
N ARG A 174 -11.27 8.53 9.67
CA ARG A 174 -12.26 9.61 9.86
C ARG A 174 -11.72 10.96 9.42
N GLU A 175 -10.44 11.22 9.67
CA GLU A 175 -9.81 12.43 9.20
C GLU A 175 -9.70 12.45 7.68
N CYS A 176 -9.35 11.31 7.05
CA CYS A 176 -9.44 11.15 5.59
C CYS A 176 -10.86 11.44 5.08
N HIS A 177 -11.90 10.94 5.76
CA HIS A 177 -13.29 11.17 5.39
C HIS A 177 -13.68 12.65 5.46
N ARG A 178 -13.21 13.37 6.48
CA ARG A 178 -13.46 14.81 6.67
C ARG A 178 -12.85 15.62 5.52
N VAL A 179 -11.58 15.39 5.20
CA VAL A 179 -10.85 16.18 4.20
C VAL A 179 -11.23 15.83 2.76
N LEU A 180 -11.67 14.59 2.49
CA LEU A 180 -12.09 14.17 1.16
C LEU A 180 -13.37 14.89 0.72
N LYS A 181 -13.40 15.35 -0.53
CA LYS A 181 -14.63 15.72 -1.25
C LYS A 181 -15.61 14.55 -1.25
N ASP A 182 -16.89 14.82 -1.45
CA ASP A 182 -17.91 13.76 -1.48
C ASP A 182 -17.66 12.73 -2.58
N SER A 183 -17.20 13.18 -3.75
CA SER A 183 -16.78 12.32 -4.86
C SER A 183 -15.36 11.76 -4.72
N GLY A 184 -14.65 12.09 -3.64
CA GLY A 184 -13.25 11.71 -3.44
C GLY A 184 -13.07 10.21 -3.19
N ARG A 185 -11.81 9.76 -3.23
CA ARG A 185 -11.46 8.35 -2.98
C ARG A 185 -10.35 8.23 -1.94
N LEU A 186 -10.53 7.27 -1.03
CA LEU A 186 -9.47 6.78 -0.15
C LEU A 186 -8.90 5.51 -0.79
N ILE A 187 -7.61 5.51 -1.08
CA ILE A 187 -6.89 4.40 -1.70
C ILE A 187 -5.77 4.01 -0.77
N PHE A 188 -5.74 2.75 -0.37
CA PHE A 188 -4.65 2.26 0.48
C PHE A 188 -4.25 0.84 0.14
N THR A 189 -2.97 0.55 0.34
CA THR A 189 -2.44 -0.80 0.22
C THR A 189 -2.51 -1.50 1.57
N PHE A 190 -2.78 -2.80 1.57
CA PHE A 190 -2.74 -3.61 2.77
C PHE A 190 -2.42 -5.07 2.46
N HIS A 191 -1.62 -5.68 3.31
CA HIS A 191 -1.47 -7.12 3.36
C HIS A 191 -1.16 -7.61 4.77
N HIS A 192 -1.75 -8.75 5.15
CA HIS A 192 -1.28 -9.48 6.33
C HIS A 192 -1.56 -10.97 6.26
N SER A 193 -0.68 -11.77 6.87
CA SER A 193 -0.91 -13.20 7.11
C SER A 193 -2.05 -13.50 8.09
N LYS A 194 -2.47 -12.54 8.93
CA LYS A 194 -3.47 -12.74 9.98
C LYS A 194 -4.84 -12.30 9.49
N ARG A 195 -5.80 -13.21 9.51
CA ARG A 195 -7.21 -12.94 9.16
C ARG A 195 -7.81 -11.82 10.02
N GLN A 196 -7.51 -11.82 11.33
CA GLN A 196 -7.93 -10.75 12.24
C GLN A 196 -7.46 -9.37 11.77
N ALA A 197 -6.26 -9.24 11.20
CA ALA A 197 -5.74 -7.94 10.76
C ALA A 197 -6.59 -7.37 9.60
N TRP A 198 -6.92 -8.20 8.61
CA TRP A 198 -7.85 -7.84 7.51
C TRP A 198 -9.20 -7.36 8.02
N TRP A 199 -9.81 -8.14 8.91
CA TRP A 199 -11.09 -7.77 9.48
C TRP A 199 -11.01 -6.47 10.29
N THR A 200 -9.91 -6.26 11.02
CA THR A 200 -9.71 -5.03 11.79
C THR A 200 -9.65 -3.79 10.91
N VAL A 201 -8.92 -3.86 9.80
CA VAL A 201 -8.83 -2.77 8.83
C VAL A 201 -10.19 -2.51 8.18
N PHE A 202 -10.92 -3.58 7.84
CA PHE A 202 -12.29 -3.47 7.34
C PHE A 202 -13.23 -2.78 8.34
N GLU A 203 -13.20 -3.16 9.63
CA GLU A 203 -13.98 -2.51 10.68
C GLU A 203 -13.59 -1.03 10.84
N ALA A 204 -12.29 -0.71 10.81
CA ALA A 204 -11.82 0.66 10.92
C ALA A 204 -12.30 1.52 9.75
N LEU A 205 -12.20 1.00 8.53
CA LEU A 205 -12.63 1.65 7.29
C LEU A 205 -14.15 1.92 7.30
N THR A 206 -14.95 0.90 7.61
CA THR A 206 -16.41 1.01 7.63
C THR A 206 -16.90 1.91 8.76
N SER A 207 -16.28 1.86 9.94
CA SER A 207 -16.55 2.76 11.08
C SER A 207 -16.18 4.22 10.84
N ALA A 208 -15.34 4.48 9.83
CA ALA A 208 -14.99 5.82 9.37
C ALA A 208 -15.92 6.35 8.27
N GLY A 209 -16.97 5.59 7.89
CA GLY A 209 -17.96 6.03 6.91
C GLY A 209 -17.62 5.70 5.46
N PHE A 210 -16.66 4.79 5.23
CA PHE A 210 -16.30 4.33 3.89
C PHE A 210 -16.96 3.00 3.53
N ARG A 211 -16.94 2.74 2.22
CA ARG A 211 -17.17 1.43 1.60
C ARG A 211 -16.11 1.17 0.55
N ILE A 212 -15.84 -0.11 0.30
CA ILE A 212 -14.90 -0.55 -0.75
C ILE A 212 -15.69 -0.64 -2.05
N VAL A 213 -15.20 0.02 -3.09
CA VAL A 213 -15.83 0.03 -4.42
C VAL A 213 -15.07 -0.77 -5.45
N ASP A 214 -13.75 -0.86 -5.27
CA ASP A 214 -12.86 -1.56 -6.15
C ASP A 214 -11.62 -2.02 -5.37
N TYR A 215 -10.88 -2.95 -5.94
CA TYR A 215 -9.62 -3.42 -5.38
C TYR A 215 -8.76 -4.01 -6.50
N PHE A 216 -7.44 -4.02 -6.31
CA PHE A 216 -6.54 -4.71 -7.22
C PHE A 216 -5.28 -5.19 -6.51
N PRO A 217 -4.84 -6.44 -6.78
CA PRO A 217 -3.62 -6.97 -6.23
C PRO A 217 -2.39 -6.39 -6.96
N VAL A 218 -1.36 -6.01 -6.21
CA VAL A 218 -0.10 -5.45 -6.72
C VAL A 218 1.06 -6.29 -6.20
N GLN A 219 2.02 -6.61 -7.05
CA GLN A 219 3.23 -7.29 -6.61
C GLN A 219 4.11 -6.32 -5.81
N SER A 220 4.29 -6.58 -4.51
CA SER A 220 4.94 -5.68 -3.56
C SER A 220 6.42 -6.01 -3.29
N GLU A 221 6.86 -7.27 -3.46
CA GLU A 221 8.24 -7.69 -3.20
C GLU A 221 9.01 -8.22 -4.44
N TYR A 222 10.32 -7.96 -4.44
CA TYR A 222 11.27 -8.47 -5.43
C TYR A 222 11.70 -9.91 -5.05
N ARG A 223 11.52 -10.88 -5.96
CA ARG A 223 11.76 -12.35 -5.77
C ARG A 223 13.18 -12.78 -5.36
N VAL A 224 14.09 -11.86 -5.03
CA VAL A 224 15.51 -12.13 -4.76
C VAL A 224 15.88 -11.74 -3.32
N ASN A 225 15.16 -12.28 -2.34
CA ASN A 225 15.60 -12.26 -0.95
C ASN A 225 16.09 -13.67 -0.55
N PRO A 226 17.41 -13.88 -0.31
CA PRO A 226 17.94 -15.18 0.06
C PRO A 226 17.38 -15.72 1.39
N HIS A 227 16.81 -14.88 2.25
CA HIS A 227 16.17 -15.29 3.50
C HIS A 227 14.72 -15.79 3.35
N ILE A 228 14.14 -15.72 2.14
CA ILE A 228 12.73 -16.04 1.85
C ILE A 228 12.57 -17.39 1.12
N ARG A 229 13.68 -18.07 0.76
CA ARG A 229 13.63 -19.47 0.30
C ARG A 229 13.07 -20.34 1.42
N ASN A 230 11.83 -20.84 1.25
CA ASN A 230 11.08 -21.77 2.11
C ASN A 230 10.10 -21.18 3.15
N LYS A 231 9.79 -19.89 3.14
CA LYS A 231 8.60 -19.37 3.84
C LYS A 231 7.58 -18.93 2.80
N GLN A 232 6.29 -19.17 3.06
CA GLN A 232 5.18 -18.69 2.23
C GLN A 232 5.30 -17.16 2.11
N ALA A 233 6.00 -16.71 1.08
CA ALA A 233 6.34 -15.33 0.87
C ALA A 233 5.10 -14.58 0.42
N ILE A 234 4.86 -13.47 1.09
CA ILE A 234 3.81 -12.53 0.77
C ILE A 234 4.39 -11.66 -0.35
N ASP A 235 4.15 -12.07 -1.59
CA ASP A 235 4.72 -11.37 -2.76
C ASP A 235 3.75 -10.29 -3.31
N MET A 236 2.53 -10.19 -2.76
CA MET A 236 1.47 -9.35 -3.29
C MET A 236 0.66 -8.66 -2.20
N ASP A 237 0.43 -7.37 -2.39
CA ASP A 237 -0.45 -6.54 -1.59
C ASP A 237 -1.81 -6.37 -2.27
N LEU A 238 -2.84 -6.04 -1.49
CA LEU A 238 -4.14 -5.65 -2.03
C LEU A 238 -4.30 -4.14 -1.90
N VAL A 239 -4.46 -3.45 -3.03
CA VAL A 239 -4.88 -2.05 -3.04
C VAL A 239 -6.39 -2.01 -2.96
N LEU A 240 -6.91 -1.32 -1.94
CA LEU A 240 -8.34 -1.12 -1.71
C LEU A 240 -8.72 0.31 -2.10
N VAL A 241 -9.72 0.42 -2.97
CA VAL A 241 -10.30 1.69 -3.40
C VAL A 241 -11.63 1.88 -2.68
N SER A 242 -11.73 2.95 -1.91
CA SER A 242 -12.85 3.24 -1.03
C SER A 242 -13.49 4.59 -1.33
N GLN A 243 -14.79 4.68 -1.11
CA GLN A 243 -15.56 5.92 -1.24
C GLN A 243 -16.48 6.15 -0.03
N LYS A 244 -16.94 7.39 0.16
CA LYS A 244 -17.91 7.70 1.22
C LYS A 244 -19.22 6.92 1.03
N ARG A 245 -19.81 6.44 2.13
CA ARG A 245 -21.07 5.68 2.10
C ARG A 245 -22.28 6.46 1.55
N SER A 246 -22.23 7.79 1.58
CA SER A 246 -23.27 8.67 1.02
C SER A 246 -23.40 8.58 -0.50
N LEU A 247 -22.38 8.09 -1.20
CA LEU A 247 -22.43 7.92 -2.64
C LEU A 247 -23.22 6.67 -3.07
N PRO A 248 -23.87 6.71 -4.25
CA PRO A 248 -24.53 5.55 -4.83
C PRO A 248 -23.61 4.33 -4.93
N TYR A 249 -24.20 3.14 -4.79
CA TYR A 249 -23.49 1.87 -4.84
C TYR A 249 -24.40 0.76 -5.36
N SER A 250 -23.78 -0.30 -5.87
CA SER A 250 -24.48 -1.54 -6.20
C SER A 250 -24.40 -2.50 -5.02
N VAL A 251 -25.54 -3.08 -4.64
CA VAL A 251 -25.57 -4.14 -3.64
C VAL A 251 -24.94 -5.39 -4.24
N LEU A 252 -23.99 -5.97 -3.52
CA LEU A 252 -23.35 -7.24 -3.87
C LEU A 252 -23.74 -8.28 -2.83
N SER A 253 -23.99 -9.51 -3.29
CA SER A 253 -24.25 -10.63 -2.39
C SER A 253 -23.02 -10.92 -1.53
N PRO A 254 -23.16 -10.98 -0.17
CA PRO A 254 -22.08 -11.36 0.72
C PRO A 254 -21.86 -12.88 0.78
N SER A 255 -22.53 -13.67 -0.07
CA SER A 255 -22.28 -15.11 -0.19
C SER A 255 -20.81 -15.38 -0.57
N PRO A 256 -20.09 -16.25 0.16
CA PRO A 256 -18.74 -16.65 -0.21
C PRO A 256 -18.67 -17.28 -1.61
N SER A 257 -19.67 -18.05 -2.03
CA SER A 257 -19.69 -18.63 -3.37
C SER A 257 -19.74 -17.55 -4.46
N ASP A 258 -20.62 -16.56 -4.30
CA ASP A 258 -20.79 -15.48 -5.27
C ASP A 258 -19.54 -14.58 -5.31
N ALA A 259 -18.88 -14.37 -4.16
CA ALA A 259 -17.61 -13.66 -4.08
C ALA A 259 -16.49 -14.41 -4.82
N LEU A 260 -16.44 -15.74 -4.72
CA LEU A 260 -15.48 -16.55 -5.47
C LEU A 260 -15.75 -16.51 -6.97
N GLU A 261 -17.01 -16.59 -7.39
CA GLU A 261 -17.38 -16.49 -8.82
C GLU A 261 -16.88 -15.16 -9.43
N ARG A 262 -17.10 -14.04 -8.72
CA ARG A 262 -16.57 -12.72 -9.14
C ARG A 262 -15.05 -12.68 -9.15
N ALA A 263 -14.41 -13.28 -8.16
CA ALA A 263 -12.95 -13.35 -8.08
C ALA A 263 -12.34 -14.15 -9.24
N VAL A 264 -12.96 -15.27 -9.62
CA VAL A 264 -12.54 -16.09 -10.79
C VAL A 264 -12.71 -15.30 -12.08
N GLN A 265 -13.87 -14.69 -12.31
CA GLN A 265 -14.10 -13.85 -13.50
C GLN A 265 -13.06 -12.74 -13.64
N THR A 266 -12.69 -12.12 -12.52
CA THR A 266 -11.65 -11.07 -12.49
C THR A 266 -10.27 -11.67 -12.76
N ALA A 267 -9.90 -12.77 -12.12
CA ALA A 267 -8.60 -13.41 -12.31
C ALA A 267 -8.38 -13.94 -13.74
N ASP A 268 -9.43 -14.50 -14.36
CA ASP A 268 -9.41 -14.99 -15.75
C ASP A 268 -9.16 -13.87 -16.75
N SER A 269 -9.69 -12.66 -16.48
CA SER A 269 -9.41 -11.49 -17.30
C SER A 269 -7.91 -11.14 -17.36
N TYR A 270 -7.16 -11.48 -16.30
CA TYR A 270 -5.71 -11.28 -16.22
C TYR A 270 -4.89 -12.49 -16.65
N ARG A 271 -5.51 -13.59 -17.13
CA ARG A 271 -4.85 -14.85 -17.52
C ARG A 271 -3.79 -15.33 -16.52
N SER A 272 -4.02 -15.08 -15.23
CA SER A 272 -2.97 -15.20 -14.22
C SER A 272 -3.13 -16.45 -13.36
N GLY A 273 -2.04 -17.20 -13.32
CA GLY A 273 -1.88 -18.57 -12.86
C GLY A 273 -2.23 -18.91 -11.41
N SER A 274 -2.20 -17.89 -10.55
CA SER A 274 -1.74 -18.10 -9.18
C SER A 274 -2.90 -18.28 -8.21
N LYS A 275 -2.87 -19.39 -7.45
CA LYS A 275 -3.78 -19.61 -6.31
C LYS A 275 -3.73 -18.46 -5.29
N THR A 276 -2.55 -17.87 -5.07
CA THR A 276 -2.37 -16.70 -4.20
C THR A 276 -3.12 -15.48 -4.74
N LEU A 277 -3.05 -15.27 -6.06
CA LEU A 277 -3.75 -14.17 -6.70
C LEU A 277 -5.27 -14.35 -6.63
N LEU A 278 -5.77 -15.56 -6.92
CA LEU A 278 -7.18 -15.88 -6.79
C LEU A 278 -7.67 -15.68 -5.35
N PHE A 279 -6.87 -16.09 -4.35
CA PHE A 279 -7.18 -15.86 -2.95
C PHE A 279 -7.28 -14.36 -2.63
N LEU A 280 -6.37 -13.52 -3.14
CA LEU A 280 -6.44 -12.07 -2.95
C LEU A 280 -7.68 -11.45 -3.62
N HIS A 281 -8.04 -11.91 -4.83
CA HIS A 281 -9.29 -11.48 -5.45
C HIS A 281 -10.50 -11.91 -4.62
N PHE A 282 -10.49 -13.12 -4.07
CA PHE A 282 -11.55 -13.61 -3.20
C PHE A 282 -11.69 -12.77 -1.92
N VAL A 283 -10.57 -12.46 -1.25
CA VAL A 283 -10.56 -11.55 -0.09
C VAL A 283 -11.10 -10.17 -0.47
N GLY A 284 -10.64 -9.61 -1.59
CA GLY A 284 -11.12 -8.32 -2.12
C GLY A 284 -12.63 -8.30 -2.34
N GLU A 285 -13.18 -9.31 -3.02
CA GLU A 285 -14.63 -9.44 -3.24
C GLU A 285 -15.42 -9.62 -1.94
N LEU A 286 -14.91 -10.41 -0.99
CA LEU A 286 -15.56 -10.57 0.32
C LEU A 286 -15.66 -9.23 1.05
N LEU A 287 -14.56 -8.49 1.15
CA LEU A 287 -14.53 -7.19 1.84
C LEU A 287 -15.38 -6.15 1.11
N ARG A 288 -15.33 -6.13 -0.23
CA ARG A 288 -16.17 -5.28 -1.07
C ARG A 288 -17.65 -5.54 -0.82
N SER A 289 -18.05 -6.80 -0.87
CA SER A 289 -19.44 -7.23 -0.67
C SER A 289 -19.91 -6.95 0.75
N ALA A 290 -19.07 -7.24 1.75
CA ALA A 290 -19.34 -6.94 3.15
C ALA A 290 -19.49 -5.44 3.41
N SER A 291 -18.76 -4.57 2.69
CA SER A 291 -18.90 -3.11 2.83
C SER A 291 -20.21 -2.54 2.25
N CYS A 292 -20.94 -3.38 1.50
CA CYS A 292 -22.19 -3.04 0.84
C CYS A 292 -23.43 -3.65 1.51
N THR A 293 -23.27 -4.48 2.56
CA THR A 293 -24.42 -5.02 3.28
C THR A 293 -25.18 -3.90 4.00
N PRO A 294 -26.52 -3.95 4.04
CA PRO A 294 -27.28 -2.96 4.78
C PRO A 294 -27.01 -3.08 6.29
N GLU A 295 -27.26 -2.00 7.04
CA GLU A 295 -26.85 -1.88 8.46
C GLU A 295 -27.52 -2.90 9.39
N ASP A 296 -28.65 -3.47 8.97
CA ASP A 296 -29.36 -4.54 9.66
C ASP A 296 -28.69 -5.93 9.51
N MET A 297 -27.86 -6.10 8.47
CA MET A 297 -27.06 -7.29 8.25
C MET A 297 -25.63 -7.08 8.75
N GLN A 298 -25.44 -7.22 10.07
CA GLN A 298 -24.12 -7.15 10.69
C GLN A 298 -23.34 -8.44 10.45
N LEU A 299 -22.38 -8.38 9.53
CA LEU A 299 -21.39 -9.43 9.34
C LEU A 299 -20.35 -9.40 10.47
N SER A 300 -19.93 -10.56 10.94
CA SER A 300 -18.97 -10.72 12.04
C SER A 300 -17.61 -11.22 11.55
N TYR A 301 -16.61 -11.14 12.44
CA TYR A 301 -15.32 -11.81 12.20
C TYR A 301 -15.48 -13.32 11.94
N GLU A 302 -16.42 -13.98 12.63
CA GLU A 302 -16.69 -15.41 12.46
C GLU A 302 -17.24 -15.73 11.06
N TRP A 303 -18.10 -14.87 10.50
CA TRP A 303 -18.52 -14.98 9.10
C TRP A 303 -17.32 -14.89 8.15
N PHE A 304 -16.45 -13.90 8.37
CA PHE A 304 -15.28 -13.69 7.52
C PHE A 304 -14.31 -14.89 7.60
N GLU A 305 -14.04 -15.37 8.80
CA GLU A 305 -13.19 -16.54 9.02
C GLU A 305 -13.77 -17.80 8.37
N THR A 306 -15.08 -18.01 8.47
CA THR A 306 -15.78 -19.12 7.82
C THR A 306 -15.68 -19.00 6.30
N ALA A 307 -15.90 -17.82 5.73
CA ALA A 307 -15.76 -17.58 4.30
C ALA A 307 -14.34 -17.89 3.80
N LEU A 308 -13.31 -17.49 4.54
CA LEU A 308 -11.91 -17.80 4.19
C LEU A 308 -11.58 -19.29 4.30
N ASN A 309 -12.18 -20.02 5.24
CA ASN A 309 -12.02 -21.48 5.33
C ASN A 309 -12.68 -22.21 4.16
N LEU A 310 -13.80 -21.68 3.66
CA LEU A 310 -14.51 -22.26 2.51
C LEU A 310 -13.76 -22.07 1.19
N PHE A 311 -12.83 -21.12 1.10
CA PHE A 311 -12.08 -20.85 -0.13
C PHE A 311 -11.49 -22.11 -0.76
N GLU A 312 -10.79 -22.94 0.04
CA GLU A 312 -10.15 -24.15 -0.46
C GLU A 312 -11.17 -25.15 -1.04
N THR A 313 -12.29 -25.35 -0.35
CA THR A 313 -13.35 -26.25 -0.81
C THR A 313 -14.03 -25.72 -2.06
N LEU A 314 -14.35 -24.43 -2.08
CA LEU A 314 -15.03 -23.78 -3.19
C LEU A 314 -14.14 -23.72 -4.44
N ALA A 315 -12.86 -23.38 -4.28
CA ALA A 315 -11.89 -23.32 -5.37
C ALA A 315 -11.64 -24.69 -6.02
N ASN A 316 -11.64 -25.77 -5.24
CA ASN A 316 -11.46 -27.14 -5.76
C ASN A 316 -12.70 -27.71 -6.48
N ASN A 317 -13.89 -27.18 -6.21
CA ASN A 317 -15.15 -27.65 -6.80
C ASN A 317 -15.51 -26.98 -8.14
N MET A 318 -14.66 -26.07 -8.64
CA MET A 318 -14.87 -25.42 -9.93
C MET A 318 -14.48 -26.34 -11.10
N PRO A 319 -15.24 -26.33 -12.22
CA PRO A 319 -15.02 -27.23 -13.35
C PRO A 319 -13.62 -27.06 -13.98
N ALA A 320 -13.00 -28.19 -14.32
CA ALA A 320 -11.61 -28.31 -14.79
C ALA A 320 -11.27 -27.64 -16.14
N GLU A 321 -12.21 -26.94 -16.79
CA GLU A 321 -11.91 -26.19 -18.01
C GLU A 321 -11.03 -24.94 -17.76
N SER A 322 -10.85 -24.55 -16.49
CA SER A 322 -9.88 -23.56 -16.07
C SER A 322 -8.57 -24.21 -15.57
N HIS A 323 -8.00 -25.17 -16.33
CA HIS A 323 -6.61 -25.58 -16.12
C HIS A 323 -5.68 -24.44 -16.56
N ILE A 324 -5.56 -23.52 -15.63
CA ILE A 324 -4.77 -22.31 -15.61
C ILE A 324 -3.29 -22.70 -15.73
N SER A 325 -2.68 -22.30 -16.85
CA SER A 325 -1.26 -22.53 -17.11
C SER A 325 -0.41 -21.63 -16.22
N ASP A 326 0.64 -22.19 -15.62
CA ASP A 326 1.71 -21.43 -14.97
C ASP A 326 2.38 -20.52 -16.01
N THR A 327 1.89 -19.29 -16.14
CA THR A 327 2.48 -18.25 -16.97
C THR A 327 2.67 -16.95 -16.19
N THR A 328 3.85 -16.39 -16.39
CA THR A 328 4.47 -15.29 -15.66
C THR A 328 3.71 -13.98 -15.74
N SER A 329 3.47 -13.38 -14.57
CA SER A 329 3.40 -11.92 -14.30
C SER A 329 2.70 -11.09 -15.37
N VAL A 330 1.37 -11.05 -15.32
CA VAL A 330 0.57 -10.02 -16.01
C VAL A 330 0.50 -8.80 -15.09
N GLN A 331 1.15 -7.72 -15.50
CA GLN A 331 1.05 -6.41 -14.88
C GLN A 331 -0.37 -5.89 -15.16
N LEU A 332 -1.04 -5.34 -14.14
CA LEU A 332 -2.43 -4.88 -14.21
C LEU A 332 -2.69 -4.10 -15.52
N ALA A 333 -3.68 -4.55 -16.30
CA ALA A 333 -4.20 -3.92 -17.52
C ALA A 333 -4.79 -2.50 -17.33
N LEU A 334 -4.45 -1.81 -16.23
CA LEU A 334 -4.77 -0.41 -15.96
C LEU A 334 -4.20 0.56 -17.01
N PHE A 335 -3.28 0.08 -17.87
CA PHE A 335 -2.55 0.89 -18.85
C PHE A 335 -2.75 0.45 -20.31
N ASP A 336 -3.51 -0.61 -20.59
CA ASP A 336 -3.73 -1.06 -21.98
C ASP A 336 -4.48 0.00 -22.82
N ASP A 337 -5.24 0.88 -22.16
CA ASP A 337 -5.91 2.03 -22.79
C ASP A 337 -5.05 3.32 -22.85
N LYS A 338 -3.82 3.32 -22.29
CA LYS A 338 -2.93 4.50 -22.26
C LYS A 338 -1.81 4.44 -23.32
N VAL A 339 -2.11 3.94 -24.52
CA VAL A 339 -1.16 3.96 -25.65
C VAL A 339 -0.90 5.40 -26.16
N SER A 340 -1.72 6.38 -25.79
CA SER A 340 -1.46 7.79 -26.04
C SER A 340 -1.85 8.66 -24.85
N TYR A 341 -0.89 9.38 -24.29
CA TYR A 341 -1.23 10.61 -23.57
C TYR A 341 -1.84 11.55 -24.62
N GLY A 342 -3.12 11.87 -24.48
CA GLY A 342 -3.77 12.85 -25.36
C GLY A 342 -3.00 14.17 -25.33
N GLU A 343 -2.94 14.86 -26.48
CA GLU A 343 -2.39 16.21 -26.56
C GLU A 343 -3.15 17.16 -25.61
N PRO A 344 -2.48 18.19 -25.06
CA PRO A 344 -2.96 19.00 -23.95
C PRO A 344 -4.23 19.82 -24.20
#